data_AF-A0A918R0W0-F1
#
_entry.id   AF-A0A918R0W0-F1
#
_cell.length_a   1.000
_cell.length_b   1.000
_cell.length_c   1.000
_cell.angle_alpha   90.00
_cell.angle_beta   90.00
_cell.angle_gamma   90.00
#
_symmetry.space_group_name_H-M   'P 1'
#
loop_
_entity.id
_entity.type
_entity.pdbx_description
1 polymer ?
#
loop_
_entity_poly.entity_id
_entity_poly.type
_entity_poly.pdbx_seq_one_letter_code
_entity_poly.pdbx_strand_id
1 'polypeptide(L)' 'MLPRYIAAPALDAGDVVQLHRPEVAPLNTLYLATRRGAPAHPAVTVLRDRLQDAARTWDGL' A
#
# COMPACT_ATOMS: atom_id res chain seq x y z
N MET A 1 -9.89 -5.77 -13.23
CA MET A 1 -8.59 -6.08 -12.59
C MET A 1 -8.59 -5.40 -11.22
N LEU A 2 -8.25 -6.12 -10.14
CA LEU A 2 -8.13 -5.56 -8.79
C LEU A 2 -6.65 -5.48 -8.38
N PRO A 3 -6.26 -4.48 -7.56
CA PRO A 3 -4.95 -4.49 -6.91
C PRO A 3 -4.74 -5.76 -6.06
N ARG A 4 -3.50 -6.25 -6.04
CA ARG A 4 -3.18 -7.52 -5.38
C ARG A 4 -3.46 -7.48 -3.88
N TYR A 5 -3.21 -6.36 -3.22
CA TYR A 5 -3.45 -6.22 -1.78
C TYR A 5 -4.94 -6.28 -1.38
N ILE A 6 -5.85 -5.96 -2.31
CA ILE A 6 -7.29 -6.09 -2.07
C ILE A 6 -7.73 -7.55 -2.27
N ALA A 7 -7.20 -8.21 -3.29
CA ALA A 7 -7.60 -9.56 -3.65
C ALA A 7 -6.89 -10.66 -2.83
N ALA A 8 -5.74 -10.36 -2.20
CA ALA A 8 -4.90 -11.34 -1.53
C ALA A 8 -5.66 -12.20 -0.50
N PRO A 9 -6.47 -11.64 0.43
CA PRO A 9 -7.17 -12.47 1.41
C PRO A 9 -8.12 -13.51 0.77
N ALA A 10 -8.86 -13.12 -0.27
CA ALA A 10 -9.79 -14.02 -0.95
C ALA A 10 -9.06 -15.04 -1.84
N LEU A 11 -7.91 -14.67 -2.42
CA LEU A 11 -7.06 -15.58 -3.18
C LEU A 11 -6.39 -16.61 -2.26
N ASP A 12 -5.93 -16.19 -1.08
CA ASP A 12 -5.30 -17.05 -0.08
C ASP A 12 -6.33 -18.00 0.56
N ALA A 13 -7.58 -17.54 0.73
CA ALA A 13 -8.70 -18.37 1.18
C ALA A 13 -9.20 -19.35 0.10
N GLY A 14 -8.85 -19.11 -1.18
CA GLY A 14 -9.34 -19.90 -2.31
C GLY A 14 -10.77 -19.58 -2.76
N ASP A 15 -11.37 -18.50 -2.23
CA ASP A 15 -12.71 -18.04 -2.61
C ASP A 15 -12.76 -17.50 -4.05
N VAL A 16 -11.62 -17.03 -4.55
CA VAL A 16 -11.45 -16.52 -5.91
C VAL A 16 -10.17 -17.06 -6.53
N VAL A 17 -10.11 -17.05 -7.87
CA VAL A 17 -8.93 -17.45 -8.63
C VAL A 17 -8.44 -16.32 -9.54
N GLN A 18 -7.13 -16.26 -9.76
CA GLN A 18 -6.54 -15.30 -10.67
C GLN A 18 -6.68 -15.77 -12.12
N LEU A 19 -7.51 -15.07 -12.91
CA LEU A 19 -7.75 -15.41 -14.32
C LEU A 19 -6.69 -14.86 -15.28
N HIS A 20 -6.06 -13.73 -14.92
CA HIS A 20 -5.05 -13.09 -15.76
C HIS A 20 -3.99 -12.41 -14.88
N ARG A 21 -2.71 -12.54 -15.25
CA ARG A 21 -1.60 -11.80 -14.66
C ARG A 21 -1.14 -10.75 -15.68
N PRO A 22 -1.22 -9.45 -15.36
CA PRO A 22 -0.75 -8.44 -16.29
C PRO A 22 0.77 -8.52 -16.42
N GLU A 23 1.28 -8.30 -17.63
CA GLU A 23 2.73 -8.29 -17.92
C GLU A 23 3.43 -7.09 -17.25
N VAL A 24 2.70 -5.98 -17.11
CA VAL A 24 3.15 -4.77 -16.42
C VAL A 24 2.36 -4.63 -15.12
N ALA A 25 3.05 -4.32 -14.02
CA ALA A 25 2.40 -4.05 -12.76
C ALA A 25 1.44 -2.85 -12.88
N PRO A 26 0.24 -2.91 -12.27
CA PRO A 26 -0.67 -1.78 -12.26
C PRO A 26 -0.04 -0.57 -11.55
N LEU A 27 -0.33 0.64 -12.03
CA LEU A 27 0.16 1.87 -11.43
C LEU A 27 -0.63 2.20 -10.16
N ASN A 28 -0.07 1.83 -8.99
CA ASN A 28 -0.63 2.14 -7.67
C ASN A 28 0.28 3.11 -6.92
N THR A 29 0.12 4.41 -7.17
CA THR A 29 0.87 5.44 -6.44
C THR A 29 0.23 5.73 -5.09
N LEU A 30 0.94 5.46 -4.01
CA LEU A 30 0.51 5.76 -2.65
C LEU A 30 1.06 7.12 -2.19
N TYR A 31 0.23 7.87 -1.47
CA TYR A 31 0.60 9.17 -0.90
C TYR A 31 0.48 9.15 0.63
N LEU A 32 1.49 9.67 1.31
CA LEU A 32 1.44 9.94 2.74
C LEU A 32 1.21 11.43 2.98
N ALA A 33 -0.03 11.82 3.26
CA ALA A 33 -0.42 13.21 3.43
C ALA A 33 -0.43 13.63 4.91
N THR A 34 0.09 14.83 5.19
CA THR A 34 0.06 15.44 6.54
C THR A 34 -0.49 16.86 6.48
N ARG A 35 -1.07 17.34 7.59
CA ARG A 35 -1.55 18.72 7.70
C ARG A 35 -0.41 19.71 7.44
N ARG A 36 -0.66 20.70 6.58
CA ARG A 36 0.27 21.79 6.29
C ARG A 36 0.09 22.93 7.32
N GLY A 37 1.18 23.58 7.72
CA GLY A 37 1.16 24.86 8.44
C GLY A 37 1.17 24.83 9.97
N ALA A 38 1.20 23.65 10.60
CA ALA A 38 1.44 23.50 12.03
C ALA A 38 2.62 22.54 12.26
N PRO A 39 3.44 22.71 13.32
CA PRO A 39 4.46 21.73 13.67
C PRO A 39 3.82 20.34 13.80
N ALA A 40 4.40 19.34 13.14
CA ALA A 40 3.90 17.97 13.28
C ALA A 40 4.06 17.54 14.74
N HIS A 41 2.99 17.02 15.33
CA HIS A 41 3.06 16.37 16.64
C HIS A 41 4.16 15.29 16.58
N PRO A 42 5.06 15.16 17.59
CA PRO A 42 6.18 14.24 17.52
C PRO A 42 5.79 12.80 17.14
N ALA A 43 4.63 12.33 17.62
CA ALA A 43 4.09 11.02 17.24
C ALA A 43 3.79 10.87 15.73
N VAL A 44 3.36 11.95 15.07
CA VAL A 44 3.10 11.96 13.61
C VAL A 44 4.42 11.86 12.85
N THR A 45 5.47 12.53 13.31
CA THR A 45 6.83 12.39 12.74
C THR A 45 7.31 10.95 12.84
N VAL A 46 7.24 10.36 14.04
CA VAL A 46 7.64 8.95 14.26
C VAL A 46 6.83 7.99 13.40
N LEU A 47 5.51 8.18 13.31
CA LEU A 47 4.65 7.34 12.47
C LEU A 47 4.99 7.49 11.00
N ARG A 48 5.21 8.71 10.51
CA ARG A 48 5.59 8.99 9.12
C ARG A 48 6.88 8.26 8.77
N ASP A 49 7.90 8.37 9.62
CA ASP A 49 9.20 7.76 9.35
C ASP A 49 9.08 6.23 9.30
N ARG A 50 8.34 5.63 10.25
CA ARG A 50 8.05 4.19 10.24
C ARG A 50 7.26 3.74 9.01
N LEU A 51 6.27 4.53 8.58
CA LEU A 51 5.48 4.22 7.39
C LEU A 51 6.33 4.30 6.12
N GLN A 52 7.23 5.29 6.03
CA GLN A 52 8.16 5.42 4.91
C GLN A 52 9.13 4.24 4.85
N ASP A 53 9.62 3.75 5.98
CA ASP A 53 10.49 2.58 6.02
C ASP A 53 9.74 1.29 5.67
N ALA A 54 8.53 1.09 6.21
CA ALA A 54 7.68 -0.04 5.85
C ALA A 54 7.29 -0.02 4.36
N ALA A 55 7.06 1.17 3.79
CA ALA A 55 6.68 1.33 2.39
C ALA A 55 7.72 0.81 1.40
N ARG A 56 8.99 0.69 1.81
CA ARG A 56 10.04 0.09 0.97
C ARG A 56 9.82 -1.40 0.70
N THR A 57 8.98 -2.08 1.49
CA THR A 57 8.70 -3.52 1.33
C THR A 57 7.33 -3.80 0.72
N TRP A 58 6.61 -2.76 0.27
CA TRP A 58 5.24 -2.87 -0.24
C TRP A 58 5.17 -3.29 -1.72
N ASP A 59 6.15 -4.03 -2.21
CA ASP A 59 6.17 -4.53 -3.59
C ASP A 59 4.86 -5.23 -3.92
N GLY A 60 4.09 -4.67 -4.85
CA GLY A 60 2.80 -5.22 -5.26
C GLY A 60 1.60 -4.90 -4.35
N LEU A 61 1.70 -3.91 -3.45
CA LEU A 61 0.53 -3.06 -3.19
C LEU A 61 0.15 -2.34 -4.50
#